data_AF-A0A7T1HJ75-F1
#
_entry.id   AF-A0A7T1HJ75-F1
#
_cell.length_a   1.000
_cell.length_b   1.000
_cell.length_c   1.000
_cell.angle_alpha   90.00
_cell.angle_beta   90.00
_cell.angle_gamma   90.00
#
_symmetry.space_group_name_H-M   'P 1'
#
loop_
_entity.id
_entity.type
_entity.pdbx_description
1 polymer ?
#
loop_
_entity_poly.entity_id
_entity_poly.type
_entity_poly.pdbx_seq_one_letter_code
_entity_poly.pdbx_strand_id
1 'polypeptide(L)'
;MASSPSEHEIQQSIRLACGRGPVRLWRNNTGALVDQQGRFVRFGLCKGSSDLIGLRSLEITPELVGQRLAQFVALEIKTGSGTVSPEQRAYLRLVQQLGGVGAVCRSIAQAQAVLALDPMDWSGQ
;
A
#
# COMPACT_ATOMS: atom_id res chain seq x y z
N MET A 1 21.04 22.23 -7.88
CA MET A 1 19.79 21.85 -7.17
C MET A 1 19.52 20.40 -7.49
N ALA A 2 19.29 19.54 -6.49
CA ALA A 2 18.93 18.14 -6.76
C ALA A 2 17.54 18.10 -7.42
N SER A 3 17.38 17.27 -8.45
CA SER A 3 16.07 17.04 -9.08
C SER A 3 15.09 16.42 -8.08
N SER A 4 13.81 16.79 -8.17
CA SER A 4 12.78 16.13 -7.36
C SER A 4 12.72 14.63 -7.69
N PRO A 5 12.58 13.76 -6.68
CA PRO A 5 12.56 12.32 -6.90
C PRO A 5 11.31 11.89 -7.66
N SER A 6 11.46 10.91 -8.53
CA SER A 6 10.39 10.22 -9.24
C SER A 6 9.55 9.34 -8.30
N GLU A 7 8.34 8.98 -8.71
CA GLU A 7 7.50 8.02 -7.96
C GLU A 7 8.22 6.68 -7.77
N HIS A 8 8.98 6.24 -8.78
CA HIS A 8 9.76 5.01 -8.70
C HIS A 8 10.83 5.06 -7.61
N GLU A 9 11.57 6.16 -7.52
CA GLU A 9 12.60 6.35 -6.48
C GLU A 9 11.96 6.39 -5.09
N ILE A 10 10.88 7.14 -4.91
CA ILE A 10 10.12 7.20 -3.65
C ILE A 10 9.63 5.80 -3.26
N GLN A 11 9.07 5.06 -4.21
CA GLN A 11 8.56 3.70 -4.00
C GLN A 11 9.68 2.75 -3.54
N GLN A 12 10.85 2.76 -4.19
CA GLN A 12 11.97 1.92 -3.78
C GLN A 12 12.49 2.30 -2.39
N SER A 13 12.62 3.60 -2.10
CA SER A 13 13.03 4.09 -0.79
C SER A 13 12.07 3.65 0.31
N ILE A 14 10.76 3.78 0.10
CA ILE A 14 9.74 3.30 1.06
C ILE A 14 9.84 1.78 1.25
N ARG A 15 9.92 1.02 0.16
CA ARG A 15 9.99 -0.46 0.21
C ARG A 15 11.19 -0.93 1.04
N LEU A 16 12.37 -0.35 0.82
CA LEU A 16 13.59 -0.70 1.56
C LEU A 16 13.51 -0.27 3.02
N ALA A 17 12.99 0.94 3.29
CA ALA A 17 12.93 1.48 4.64
C ALA A 17 11.87 0.81 5.51
N CYS A 18 10.73 0.42 4.92
CA CYS A 18 9.54 -0.03 5.65
C CYS A 18 9.23 -1.53 5.48
N GLY A 19 9.80 -2.23 4.50
CA GLY A 19 9.55 -3.65 4.23
C GLY A 19 10.27 -4.64 5.15
N ARG A 20 10.41 -4.31 6.44
CA ARG A 20 11.17 -5.07 7.44
C ARG A 20 10.44 -5.14 8.79
N GLY A 21 10.96 -5.93 9.73
CA GLY A 21 10.37 -6.08 11.07
C GLY A 21 8.96 -6.68 10.99
N PRO A 22 7.91 -6.03 11.55
CA PRO A 22 6.54 -6.52 11.48
C PRO A 22 5.86 -6.31 10.12
N VAL A 23 6.51 -5.64 9.17
CA VAL A 23 5.94 -5.31 7.86
C VAL A 23 6.69 -6.02 6.73
N ARG A 24 5.97 -6.50 5.72
CA ARG A 24 6.53 -6.91 4.42
C ARG A 24 5.81 -6.16 3.31
N LEU A 25 6.58 -5.53 2.44
CA LEU A 25 6.07 -4.77 1.29
C LEU A 25 6.64 -5.36 -0.01
N TRP A 26 5.76 -5.54 -0.99
CA TRP A 26 6.09 -5.97 -2.34
C TRP A 26 5.66 -4.91 -3.34
N ARG A 27 6.41 -4.82 -4.43
CA ARG A 27 5.99 -4.03 -5.58
C ARG A 27 4.87 -4.79 -6.31
N ASN A 28 3.77 -4.11 -6.53
CA ASN A 28 2.67 -4.58 -7.36
C ASN A 28 2.84 -4.01 -8.77
N ASN A 29 3.30 -4.85 -9.70
CA ASN A 29 3.34 -4.47 -11.12
C ASN A 29 1.94 -4.63 -11.70
N THR A 30 1.32 -3.55 -12.17
CA THR A 30 0.04 -3.59 -12.86
C THR A 30 0.23 -3.28 -14.34
N GLY A 31 -0.55 -3.92 -15.20
CA GLY A 31 -0.45 -3.68 -16.63
C GLY A 31 -1.04 -4.79 -17.48
N ALA A 32 -0.71 -4.73 -18.77
CA ALA A 32 -1.04 -5.76 -19.72
C ALA A 32 0.10 -5.96 -20.71
N LEU A 33 0.28 -7.20 -21.16
CA LEU A 33 1.22 -7.55 -22.21
C LEU A 33 0.64 -8.67 -23.08
N VAL A 34 1.21 -8.85 -24.26
CA VAL A 34 1.00 -10.05 -25.08
C VAL A 34 2.14 -11.00 -24.75
N ASP A 35 1.82 -12.22 -24.33
CA ASP A 35 2.83 -13.22 -24.00
C ASP A 35 3.49 -13.80 -25.28
N GLN A 36 4.48 -14.67 -25.09
CA GLN A 36 5.21 -15.28 -26.21
C GLN A 36 4.32 -16.16 -27.12
N GLN A 37 3.13 -16.55 -26.66
CA GLN A 37 2.16 -17.35 -27.42
C GLN A 37 1.09 -16.47 -28.09
N GLY A 38 1.22 -15.14 -28.04
CA GLY A 38 0.25 -14.21 -28.61
C GLY A 38 -0.97 -13.96 -27.73
N ARG A 39 -0.99 -14.42 -26.46
CA ARG A 39 -2.13 -14.25 -25.57
C ARG A 39 -2.05 -12.91 -24.85
N PHE A 40 -3.16 -12.16 -24.84
CA PHE A 40 -3.28 -10.93 -24.06
C PHE A 40 -3.48 -11.24 -22.57
N VAL A 41 -2.54 -10.80 -21.73
CA VAL A 41 -2.54 -11.05 -20.29
C VAL A 41 -2.58 -9.72 -19.55
N ARG A 42 -3.55 -9.55 -18.65
CA ARG A 42 -3.56 -8.49 -17.64
C ARG A 42 -3.01 -9.03 -16.34
N PHE A 43 -2.15 -8.25 -15.69
CA PHE A 43 -1.48 -8.63 -14.45
C PHE A 43 -1.53 -7.51 -13.41
N GLY A 44 -1.19 -7.87 -12.17
CA GLY A 44 -1.46 -7.06 -10.97
C GLY A 44 -2.79 -7.45 -10.32
N LEU A 45 -3.14 -6.80 -9.21
CA LEU A 45 -4.36 -7.13 -8.46
C LEU A 45 -5.64 -6.67 -9.18
N CYS A 46 -5.77 -5.36 -9.41
CA CYS A 46 -6.90 -4.77 -10.12
C CYS A 46 -6.52 -3.39 -10.66
N LYS A 47 -7.34 -2.82 -11.56
CA LYS A 47 -7.13 -1.44 -12.04
C LYS A 47 -7.19 -0.48 -10.84
N GLY A 48 -6.14 0.32 -10.65
CA GLY A 48 -6.03 1.26 -9.54
C GLY A 48 -5.51 0.64 -8.23
N SER A 49 -5.14 -0.63 -8.21
CA SER A 49 -4.45 -1.21 -7.05
C SER A 49 -3.10 -0.52 -6.82
N SER A 50 -2.77 -0.29 -5.54
CA SER A 50 -1.58 0.46 -5.11
C SER A 50 -0.25 -0.10 -5.58
N ASP A 51 0.76 0.77 -5.70
CA ASP A 51 2.13 0.44 -6.14
C ASP A 51 2.86 -0.51 -5.18
N LEU A 52 2.67 -0.32 -3.87
CA LEU A 52 3.15 -1.22 -2.84
C LEU A 52 1.98 -1.91 -2.15
N ILE A 53 2.06 -3.23 -2.09
CA ILE A 53 1.13 -4.08 -1.33
C ILE A 53 1.89 -4.87 -0.30
N GLY A 54 1.23 -5.27 0.78
CA GLY A 54 1.95 -5.90 1.87
C GLY A 54 1.09 -6.49 2.96
N LEU A 55 1.79 -6.99 3.97
CA LEU A 55 1.20 -7.45 5.21
C LEU A 55 1.91 -6.74 6.36
N ARG A 56 1.12 -6.33 7.36
CA ARG A 56 1.59 -5.89 8.67
C ARG A 56 1.12 -6.88 9.72
N SER A 57 2.06 -7.40 10.50
CA SER A 57 1.77 -8.21 11.68
C SER A 57 1.18 -7.31 12.77
N LEU A 58 0.12 -7.79 13.41
CA LEU A 58 -0.51 -7.16 14.58
C LEU A 58 -0.48 -8.17 15.72
N GLU A 59 -0.30 -7.69 16.95
CA GLU A 59 -0.53 -8.50 18.14
C GLU A 59 -2.03 -8.47 18.47
N ILE A 60 -2.59 -9.65 18.67
CA ILE A 60 -4.03 -9.85 18.85
C ILE A 60 -4.27 -10.23 20.32
N THR A 61 -4.99 -9.39 21.06
CA THR A 61 -5.33 -9.58 22.47
C THR A 61 -6.44 -10.65 22.67
N PRO A 62 -6.65 -11.18 23.90
CA PRO A 62 -7.65 -12.21 24.16
C PRO A 62 -9.09 -11.83 23.77
N GLU A 63 -9.41 -10.53 23.73
CA GLU A 63 -10.71 -9.99 23.33
C GLU A 63 -10.94 -10.06 21.81
N LEU A 64 -9.86 -10.29 21.04
CA LEU A 64 -9.90 -10.46 19.60
C LEU A 64 -10.02 -11.95 19.20
N VAL A 65 -10.11 -12.87 20.18
CA VAL A 65 -10.35 -14.31 19.96
C VAL A 65 -11.71 -14.51 19.28
N GLY A 66 -11.67 -15.05 18.06
CA GLY A 66 -12.83 -15.21 17.17
C GLY A 66 -12.74 -14.41 15.87
N GLN A 67 -11.72 -13.55 15.71
CA GLN A 67 -11.53 -12.71 14.52
C GLN A 67 -10.31 -13.16 13.68
N ARG A 68 -10.38 -13.03 12.35
CA ARG A 68 -9.29 -13.38 11.40
C ARG A 68 -8.54 -12.10 11.01
N LEU A 69 -7.24 -11.96 11.29
CA LEU A 69 -6.53 -10.71 10.98
C LEU A 69 -5.11 -10.94 10.44
N ALA A 70 -4.95 -10.81 9.13
CA ALA A 70 -3.71 -10.33 8.53
C ALA A 70 -4.03 -8.93 8.00
N GLN A 71 -3.40 -7.89 8.54
CA GLN A 71 -3.71 -6.54 8.07
C GLN A 71 -3.04 -6.31 6.73
N PHE A 72 -3.86 -6.30 5.68
CA PHE A 72 -3.40 -5.99 4.34
C PHE A 72 -2.95 -4.53 4.27
N VAL A 73 -1.84 -4.27 3.59
CA VAL A 73 -1.28 -2.94 3.38
C VAL A 73 -1.34 -2.59 1.89
N ALA A 74 -1.78 -1.38 1.58
CA ALA A 74 -1.82 -0.78 0.25
C ALA A 74 -1.31 0.66 0.32
N LEU A 75 -0.12 0.91 -0.23
CA LEU A 75 0.48 2.25 -0.31
C LEU A 75 0.58 2.69 -1.77
N GLU A 76 -0.22 3.70 -2.13
CA GLU A 76 -0.16 4.37 -3.43
C GLU A 76 0.92 5.44 -3.38
N ILE A 77 1.89 5.40 -4.30
CA ILE A 77 3.03 6.30 -4.28
C ILE A 77 2.78 7.47 -5.23
N LYS A 78 3.02 8.68 -4.73
CA LYS A 78 2.95 9.90 -5.52
C LYS A 78 4.14 10.80 -5.25
N THR A 79 4.51 11.60 -6.23
CA THR A 79 5.38 12.76 -5.97
C THR A 79 4.61 13.82 -5.16
N GLY A 80 5.30 14.90 -4.76
CA GLY A 80 4.68 16.05 -4.11
C GLY A 80 3.45 16.59 -4.86
N SER A 81 3.51 16.63 -6.19
CA SER A 81 2.42 17.10 -7.08
C SER A 81 1.59 15.97 -7.70
N GLY A 82 1.93 14.70 -7.42
CA GLY A 82 1.27 13.54 -8.01
C GLY A 82 -0.20 13.44 -7.59
N THR A 83 -1.07 13.29 -8.59
CA THR A 83 -2.52 13.17 -8.41
C THR A 83 -2.94 11.72 -8.33
N VAL A 84 -3.91 11.43 -7.46
CA VAL A 84 -4.48 10.09 -7.28
C VAL A 84 -5.66 9.94 -8.24
N SER A 85 -5.81 8.81 -8.92
CA SER A 85 -6.95 8.57 -9.81
C SER A 85 -8.23 8.23 -9.02
N PRO A 86 -9.43 8.33 -9.65
CA PRO A 86 -10.67 7.85 -9.03
C PRO A 86 -10.63 6.37 -8.63
N GLU A 87 -10.06 5.52 -9.47
CA GLU A 87 -9.92 4.08 -9.22
C GLU A 87 -8.98 3.79 -8.05
N GLN A 88 -7.86 4.50 -7.97
CA GLN A 88 -6.92 4.40 -6.85
C GLN A 88 -7.57 4.84 -5.53
N ARG A 89 -8.33 5.93 -5.54
CA ARG A 89 -9.14 6.35 -4.37
C ARG A 89 -10.18 5.31 -3.97
N ALA A 90 -10.82 4.65 -4.94
CA ALA A 90 -11.81 3.61 -4.66
C ALA A 90 -11.14 2.37 -4.05
N TYR A 91 -9.99 1.96 -4.59
CA TYR A 91 -9.21 0.84 -4.07
C TYR A 91 -8.72 1.08 -2.64
N LEU A 92 -8.13 2.24 -2.35
CA LEU A 92 -7.67 2.58 -1.01
C LEU A 92 -8.83 2.59 -0.01
N ARG A 93 -9.98 3.15 -0.38
CA ARG A 93 -11.20 3.13 0.45
C ARG A 93 -11.67 1.71 0.73
N LEU A 94 -11.69 0.83 -0.27
CA LEU A 94 -12.05 -0.58 -0.09
C LEU A 94 -11.12 -1.27 0.91
N VAL A 95 -9.80 -1.07 0.78
CA VAL A 95 -8.82 -1.65 1.71
C VAL A 95 -9.06 -1.17 3.13
N GLN A 96 -9.28 0.13 3.33
CA GLN A 96 -9.59 0.72 4.64
C GLN A 96 -10.90 0.17 5.23
N GLN A 97 -11.96 0.08 4.42
CA GLN A 97 -13.27 -0.45 4.84
C GLN A 97 -13.21 -1.91 5.28
N LEU A 98 -12.28 -2.70 4.74
CA LEU A 98 -12.06 -4.10 5.10
C LEU A 98 -11.00 -4.28 6.21
N GLY A 99 -10.63 -3.21 6.91
CA GLY A 99 -9.70 -3.24 8.04
C GLY A 99 -8.22 -3.27 7.66
N GLY A 100 -7.89 -3.07 6.38
CA GLY A 100 -6.53 -2.91 5.89
C GLY A 100 -6.02 -1.48 6.01
N VAL A 101 -4.70 -1.31 5.86
CA VAL A 101 -4.04 -0.02 5.78
C VAL A 101 -4.01 0.42 4.33
N GLY A 102 -4.82 1.42 3.97
CA GLY A 102 -4.75 2.09 2.67
C GLY A 102 -4.26 3.53 2.83
N ALA A 103 -3.21 3.95 2.11
CA ALA A 103 -2.79 5.34 2.12
C ALA A 103 -2.09 5.78 0.83
N VAL A 104 -2.04 7.09 0.63
CA VAL A 104 -1.17 7.71 -0.38
C VAL A 104 0.08 8.20 0.32
N CYS A 105 1.26 7.78 -0.14
CA CYS A 105 2.54 8.14 0.46
C CYS A 105 3.42 8.89 -0.55
N ARG A 106 4.05 9.96 -0.07
CA ARG A 106 4.97 10.81 -0.86
C ARG A 106 6.38 10.83 -0.28
N SER A 107 6.60 10.12 0.82
CA SER A 107 7.89 10.04 1.50
C SER A 107 7.95 8.82 2.42
N ILE A 108 9.17 8.47 2.84
CA ILE A 108 9.42 7.43 3.86
C ILE A 108 8.70 7.79 5.16
N ALA A 109 8.79 9.04 5.61
CA ALA A 109 8.17 9.48 6.86
C ALA A 109 6.64 9.29 6.86
N GLN A 110 5.97 9.61 5.75
CA GLN A 110 4.53 9.37 5.62
C GLN A 110 4.19 7.87 5.66
N ALA A 111 4.97 7.05 4.96
CA ALA A 111 4.77 5.60 4.99
C ALA A 111 4.98 5.03 6.40
N GLN A 112 6.01 5.49 7.12
CA GLN A 112 6.26 5.09 8.51
C GLN A 112 5.12 5.50 9.43
N ALA A 113 4.62 6.73 9.33
CA ALA A 113 3.50 7.20 10.14
C ALA A 113 2.26 6.32 9.95
N VAL A 114 1.89 6.05 8.69
CA VAL A 114 0.75 5.18 8.35
C VAL A 114 0.93 3.75 8.86
N LEU A 115 2.16 3.21 8.78
CA LEU A 115 2.47 1.84 9.21
C LEU A 115 2.71 1.71 10.72
N ALA A 116 2.93 2.82 11.43
CA ALA A 116 3.15 2.84 12.86
C ALA A 116 1.86 2.93 13.66
N LEU A 117 0.76 3.47 13.08
CA LEU A 117 -0.50 3.69 13.78
C LEU A 117 -0.96 2.45 14.53
N ASP A 118 -1.11 2.62 15.84
CA ASP A 118 -1.65 1.63 16.76
C ASP A 118 -3.14 1.44 16.44
N PRO A 119 -3.72 0.23 16.54
CA PRO A 119 -5.15 0.03 16.34
C PRO A 119 -6.07 0.83 17.28
N MET A 120 -5.51 1.56 18.25
CA MET A 120 -6.23 2.29 19.30
C MET A 120 -6.52 3.78 19.03
N ASP A 121 -6.22 4.32 17.86
CA ASP A 121 -6.52 5.72 17.52
C ASP A 121 -7.89 5.94 16.81
N TRP A 122 -8.77 4.93 16.81
CA TRP A 122 -10.18 5.14 16.42
C TRP A 122 -10.92 5.85 17.56
N SER A 123 -10.79 7.17 17.64
CA SER A 123 -11.81 8.02 18.28
C SER A 123 -12.82 8.42 17.21
N GLY A 124 -13.96 7.72 17.21
CA GLY A 124 -15.03 7.99 16.25
C GLY A 124 -15.53 9.43 16.41
N GLN A 125 -15.49 10.17 15.31
CA GLN A 125 -16.40 11.29 15.04
C GLN A 125 -17.20 10.95 13.79
#